data_AF-A6UA29-F1
#
_entry.id   AF-A6UA29-F1
#
_cell.length_a   1.000
_cell.length_b   1.000
_cell.length_c   1.000
_cell.angle_alpha   90.00
_cell.angle_beta   90.00
_cell.angle_gamma   90.00
#
_symmetry.space_group_name_H-M   'P 1'
#
loop_
_entity.id
_entity.type
_entity.pdbx_description
1 polymer ?
#
loop_
_entity_poly.entity_id
_entity_poly.type
_entity_poly.pdbx_seq_one_letter_code
_entity_poly.pdbx_strand_id
1 'polypeptide(L)'
;MTLREQLILVSDEFGRARGIGRQRVSTIVLNRGSTLDLLAQGRSDLNTGTFERAMIWFSENWPEGAEWPAGVPRPVFQTEAAE
;
A
#
# COMPACT_ATOMS: atom_id res chain seq x y z
N MET A 1 0.21 5.99 -13.96
CA MET A 1 0.44 5.89 -12.50
C MET A 1 1.77 5.21 -12.24
N THR A 2 2.64 5.90 -11.52
CA THR A 2 3.88 5.36 -10.97
C THR A 2 3.60 4.47 -9.75
N LEU A 3 4.54 3.59 -9.37
CA LEU A 3 4.39 2.70 -8.21
C LEU A 3 4.06 3.47 -6.91
N ARG A 4 4.71 4.63 -6.71
CA ARG A 4 4.42 5.53 -5.59
C ARG A 4 2.96 6.00 -5.55
N GLU A 5 2.40 6.38 -6.70
CA GLU A 5 1.01 6.86 -6.79
C GLU A 5 0.05 5.73 -6.46
N GLN A 6 0.32 4.51 -6.94
CA GLN A 6 -0.48 3.34 -6.60
C GLN A 6 -0.48 3.07 -5.09
N LEU A 7 0.69 3.10 -4.45
CA LEU A 7 0.79 2.88 -3.01
C LEU A 7 0.04 3.94 -2.20
N ILE A 8 0.16 5.22 -2.60
CA ILE A 8 -0.54 6.32 -1.95
C ILE A 8 -2.05 6.14 -2.09
N LEU A 9 -2.54 5.75 -3.27
CA LEU A 9 -3.97 5.58 -3.54
C LEU A 9 -4.55 4.41 -2.73
N VAL A 10 -3.87 3.25 -2.73
CA VAL A 10 -4.23 2.09 -1.89
C VAL A 10 -4.20 2.44 -0.41
N SER A 11 -3.18 3.17 0.04
CA SER A 11 -3.05 3.58 1.44
C SER A 11 -4.14 4.56 1.87
N ASP A 12 -4.55 5.47 0.99
CA ASP A 12 -5.63 6.42 1.25
C ASP A 12 -6.97 5.73 1.36
N GLU A 13 -7.28 4.85 0.40
CA GLU A 13 -8.52 4.06 0.38
C GLU A 13 -8.60 3.12 1.60
N PHE A 14 -7.49 2.45 1.92
CA PHE A 14 -7.40 1.63 3.12
C PHE A 14 -7.62 2.45 4.40
N GLY A 15 -7.00 3.63 4.48
CA GLY A 15 -7.16 4.54 5.61
C GLY A 15 -8.61 5.02 5.76
N ARG A 16 -9.26 5.36 4.65
CA ARG A 16 -10.68 5.74 4.60
C ARG A 16 -11.58 4.60 5.05
N ALA A 17 -11.39 3.40 4.49
CA ALA A 17 -12.19 2.23 4.83
C ALA A 17 -12.02 1.79 6.29
N ARG A 18 -10.81 1.92 6.85
CA ARG A 18 -10.53 1.57 8.26
C ARG A 18 -10.77 2.73 9.23
N GLY A 19 -11.02 3.94 8.73
CA GLY A 19 -11.13 5.16 9.56
C GLY A 19 -9.82 5.55 10.26
N ILE A 20 -8.66 5.19 9.70
CA ILE A 20 -7.35 5.52 10.27
C ILE A 20 -6.54 6.45 9.36
N GLY A 21 -5.82 7.39 9.96
CA GLY A 21 -4.98 8.33 9.20
C GLY A 21 -3.82 7.65 8.48
N ARG A 22 -3.38 8.23 7.36
CA ARG A 22 -2.27 7.73 6.52
C ARG A 22 -1.00 7.41 7.31
N GLN A 23 -0.69 8.22 8.32
CA GLN A 23 0.47 8.01 9.20
C GLN A 23 0.36 6.69 9.99
N ARG A 24 -0.84 6.33 10.43
CA ARG A 24 -1.12 5.06 11.13
C ARG A 24 -1.01 3.88 10.16
N VAL A 25 -1.56 4.02 8.95
CA VAL A 25 -1.41 3.03 7.88
C VAL A 25 0.07 2.78 7.59
N SER A 26 0.86 3.85 7.47
CA SER A 26 2.32 3.79 7.24
C SER A 26 3.05 3.00 8.33
N THR A 27 2.72 3.26 9.61
CA THR A 27 3.29 2.49 10.72
C THR A 27 2.88 1.03 10.68
N ILE A 28 1.65 0.70 10.27
CA ILE A 28 1.21 -0.70 10.25
C ILE A 28 1.88 -1.47 9.10
N VAL A 29 1.90 -0.89 7.90
CA VAL A 29 2.37 -1.58 6.68
C VAL A 29 3.89 -1.58 6.56
N LEU A 30 4.53 -0.45 6.85
CA LEU A 30 5.96 -0.22 6.62
C LEU A 30 6.77 -0.20 7.92
N ASN A 31 6.11 -0.33 9.08
CA ASN A 31 6.71 -0.11 10.40
C ASN A 31 7.40 1.26 10.53
N ARG A 32 6.98 2.24 9.71
CA ARG A 32 7.52 3.59 9.65
C ARG A 32 6.42 4.60 9.36
N GLY A 33 6.09 5.43 10.35
CA GLY A 33 4.93 6.32 10.30
C GLY A 33 5.00 7.45 9.26
N SER A 34 6.19 7.93 8.93
CA SER A 34 6.36 9.10 8.04
C SER A 34 6.66 8.72 6.57
N THR A 35 6.83 7.44 6.25
CA THR A 35 7.30 7.04 4.91
C THR A 35 6.30 7.36 3.82
N LEU A 36 5.00 7.08 4.02
CA LEU A 36 3.96 7.41 3.03
C LEU A 36 3.78 8.93 2.86
N ASP A 37 3.98 9.70 3.93
CA ASP A 37 3.92 11.17 3.88
C ASP A 37 5.08 11.74 3.04
N LEU A 38 6.31 11.27 3.31
CA LEU A 38 7.50 11.63 2.53
C LEU A 38 7.38 11.19 1.06
N LEU A 39 6.79 10.02 0.81
CA LEU A 39 6.53 9.52 -0.54
C LEU A 39 5.52 10.42 -1.29
N ALA A 40 4.45 10.83 -0.62
CA ALA A 40 3.46 11.75 -1.18
C ALA A 40 4.04 13.13 -1.49
N GLN A 41 5.00 13.59 -0.69
CA GLN A 41 5.75 14.82 -0.93
C GLN A 41 6.87 14.69 -1.97
N GLY A 42 7.11 13.47 -2.50
CA GLY A 42 8.21 13.21 -3.43
C GLY A 42 9.60 13.38 -2.80
N ARG A 43 9.71 13.31 -1.47
CA ARG A 43 10.97 13.43 -0.72
C ARG A 43 11.62 12.08 -0.40
N SER A 44 10.91 10.98 -0.62
CA SER A 44 11.43 9.64 -0.40
C SER A 44 11.03 8.74 -1.55
N ASP A 45 11.95 7.88 -1.95
CA ASP A 45 11.71 6.78 -2.85
C ASP A 45 11.60 5.48 -2.06
N LEU A 46 10.90 4.51 -2.63
CA LEU A 46 10.79 3.17 -2.08
C LEU A 46 11.51 2.23 -3.04
N ASN A 47 12.19 1.24 -2.48
CA ASN A 47 12.61 0.10 -3.30
C ASN A 47 11.40 -0.73 -3.71
N THR A 48 11.46 -1.33 -4.90
CA THR A 48 10.40 -2.19 -5.44
C THR A 48 10.00 -3.28 -4.45
N GLY A 49 10.96 -3.95 -3.79
CA GLY A 49 10.66 -4.98 -2.80
C GLY A 49 9.90 -4.48 -1.55
N THR A 50 10.10 -3.21 -1.15
CA THR A 50 9.30 -2.61 -0.07
C THR A 50 7.87 -2.32 -0.54
N PHE A 51 7.72 -1.82 -1.76
CA PHE A 51 6.43 -1.59 -2.39
C PHE A 51 5.63 -2.89 -2.52
N GLU A 52 6.24 -3.96 -3.02
CA GLU A 52 5.59 -5.26 -3.20
C GLU A 52 5.09 -5.83 -1.87
N ARG A 53 5.94 -5.85 -0.84
CA ARG A 53 5.56 -6.31 0.51
C ARG A 53 4.41 -5.50 1.10
N ALA A 54 4.44 -4.18 0.91
CA ALA A 54 3.38 -3.30 1.37
C ALA A 54 2.05 -3.59 0.67
N MET A 55 2.08 -3.73 -0.66
CA MET A 55 0.92 -4.04 -1.48
C MET A 55 0.32 -5.41 -1.15
N ILE A 56 1.16 -6.42 -0.91
CA ILE A 56 0.74 -7.76 -0.45
C ILE A 56 0.03 -7.64 0.89
N TRP A 57 0.63 -6.92 1.85
CA TRP A 57 0.02 -6.72 3.16
C TRP A 57 -1.36 -6.06 3.06
N PHE A 58 -1.51 -5.04 2.19
CA PHE A 58 -2.80 -4.42 1.91
C PHE A 58 -3.80 -5.42 1.33
N SER A 59 -3.36 -6.25 0.38
CA SER A 59 -4.21 -7.28 -0.22
C SER A 59 -4.71 -8.29 0.82
N GLU A 60 -3.86 -8.71 1.75
CA GLU A 60 -4.24 -9.66 2.81
C GLU A 60 -5.09 -9.04 3.92
N ASN A 61 -4.79 -7.80 4.31
CA ASN A 61 -5.44 -7.12 5.43
C ASN A 61 -6.55 -6.18 4.98
N TRP A 62 -6.98 -6.28 3.72
CA TRP A 62 -7.95 -5.35 3.13
C TRP A 62 -9.27 -5.39 3.90
N PRO A 63 -9.84 -4.24 4.31
CA PRO A 63 -11.09 -4.20 5.04
C PRO A 63 -12.23 -4.86 4.26
N GLU A 64 -12.97 -5.70 4.96
CA GLU A 64 -14.20 -6.29 4.45
C GLU A 64 -15.23 -5.19 4.20
N GLY A 65 -15.74 -5.10 2.96
CA GLY A 65 -16.68 -4.05 2.53
C GLY A 65 -16.05 -2.83 1.87
N ALA A 66 -14.72 -2.78 1.73
CA ALA A 66 -14.04 -1.74 0.96
C ALA A 66 -13.71 -2.21 -0.45
N GLU A 67 -13.93 -1.33 -1.43
CA GLU A 67 -13.57 -1.61 -2.82
C GLU A 67 -12.07 -1.37 -3.04
N TRP A 68 -11.44 -2.26 -3.81
CA TRP A 68 -10.04 -2.08 -4.19
C TRP A 68 -9.93 -0.96 -5.23
N PRO A 69 -8.98 -0.03 -5.12
CA PRO A 69 -8.90 1.12 -6.01
C PRO A 69 -8.75 0.73 -7.48
N ALA A 70 -9.60 1.30 -8.33
CA ALA A 70 -9.55 1.11 -9.77
C ALA A 70 -8.23 1.65 -10.36
N GLY A 71 -7.56 0.84 -11.17
CA GLY A 71 -6.27 1.18 -11.79
C GLY A 71 -5.04 0.72 -11.00
N VAL A 72 -5.22 0.12 -9.83
CA VAL A 72 -4.13 -0.56 -9.11
C VAL A 72 -4.33 -2.07 -9.17
N PRO A 73 -3.43 -2.84 -9.80
CA PRO A 73 -3.53 -4.29 -9.78
C PRO A 73 -3.34 -4.78 -8.34
N ARG A 74 -4.36 -5.48 -7.80
CA ARG A 74 -4.26 -6.13 -6.50
C ARG A 74 -3.22 -7.23 -6.62
N PRO A 75 -2.11 -7.20 -5.84
CA PRO A 75 -1.19 -8.32 -5.86
C PRO A 75 -1.93 -9.52 -5.30
N VAL A 76 -2.12 -10.50 -6.16
CA VAL A 76 -2.30 -11.87 -5.72
C VAL A 76 -0.91 -12.33 -5.29
N PHE A 77 -0.80 -13.03 -4.17
CA PHE A 77 0.38 -13.85 -3.91
C PHE A 77 0.57 -14.74 -5.14
N GLN A 78 1.42 -14.35 -6.08
CA GLN A 78 2.12 -15.33 -6.88
C GLN A 78 3.09 -15.94 -5.88
N THR A 79 2.62 -16.97 -5.17
CA THR A 79 3.51 -18.11 -5.02
C THR A 79 4.00 -18.36 -6.44
N GLU A 80 5.28 -18.12 -6.67
CA GLU A 80 5.98 -18.72 -7.79
C GLU A 80 5.74 -20.23 -7.65
N ALA A 81 4.67 -20.71 -8.29
CA ALA A 81 4.74 -21.96 -9.00
C ALA A 81 5.64 -21.67 -10.20
N ALA A 82 6.95 -21.66 -9.95
CA ALA A 82 7.98 -21.80 -10.95
C ALA A 82 8.80 -23.02 -10.51
N GLU A 83 8.66 -24.05 -11.33
CA GLU A 83 9.10 -25.45 -11.22
C GLU A 83 10.55 -25.68 -10.79
#